data_AF-A0A524QWB4-F1
#
_entry.id   AF-A0A524QWB4-F1
#
_cell.length_a   1.000
_cell.length_b   1.000
_cell.length_c   1.000
_cell.angle_alpha   90.00
_cell.angle_beta   90.00
_cell.angle_gamma   90.00
#
_symmetry.space_group_name_H-M   'P 1'
#
loop_
_entity.id
_entity.type
_entity.pdbx_description
1 polymer ?
#
loop_
_entity_poly.entity_id
_entity_poly.type
_entity_poly.pdbx_seq_one_letter_code
_entity_poly.pdbx_strand_id
1 'polypeptide(L)' 'MTEHTGSTTRPHLSKSRVVACWKCPRYLWWKVFKPDAPELQPSVADQDRMDQGTAVGELATKRFPGGVL' A
#
# COMPACT_ATOMS: atom_id res chain seq x y z
N MET A 1 -17.23 31.84 -4.11
CA MET A 1 -17.43 30.67 -4.99
C MET A 1 -16.07 30.33 -5.58
N THR A 2 -15.26 29.41 -5.07
CA THR A 2 -15.44 28.27 -4.15
C THR A 2 -14.14 28.11 -3.37
N GLU A 3 -14.21 28.02 -2.05
CA GLU A 3 -13.04 27.82 -1.20
C GLU A 3 -12.60 26.35 -1.30
N HIS A 4 -11.40 26.10 -1.82
CA HIS A 4 -10.75 24.80 -1.72
C HIS A 4 -10.07 24.71 -0.36
N THR A 5 -10.81 24.32 0.68
CA THR A 5 -10.23 23.95 1.98
C THR A 5 -9.50 22.62 1.84
N GLY A 6 -8.30 22.65 1.27
CA GLY A 6 -7.39 21.51 1.23
C GLY A 6 -6.84 21.23 2.63
N SER A 7 -7.50 20.37 3.39
CA SER A 7 -6.98 19.81 4.65
C SER A 7 -5.57 19.27 4.43
N THR A 8 -4.56 19.97 4.94
CA THR A 8 -3.15 19.56 4.81
C THR A 8 -2.83 18.50 5.85
N THR A 9 -3.27 17.27 5.59
CA THR A 9 -2.85 16.10 6.38
C THR A 9 -1.40 15.80 6.03
N ARG A 10 -0.48 15.97 6.99
CA ARG A 10 0.94 15.65 6.80
C ARG A 10 1.10 14.18 6.36
N PRO A 11 1.90 13.87 5.32
CA PRO A 11 2.10 12.49 4.91
C PRO A 11 2.79 11.69 6.03
N HIS A 12 2.08 10.73 6.63
CA HIS A 12 2.66 9.84 7.64
C HIS A 12 3.60 8.80 7.01
N LEU A 13 4.76 8.53 7.62
CA LEU A 13 5.71 7.54 7.13
C LEU A 13 5.29 6.13 7.58
N SER A 14 4.64 5.37 6.70
CA SER A 14 4.36 3.95 6.93
C SER A 14 5.53 3.07 6.47
N LYS A 15 5.60 1.84 7.00
CA LYS A 15 6.57 0.82 6.53
C LYS A 15 6.55 0.68 4.99
N SER A 16 5.36 0.67 4.39
CA SER A 16 5.19 0.61 2.94
C SER A 16 5.73 1.84 2.21
N ARG A 17 5.64 3.04 2.80
CA ARG A 17 6.22 4.28 2.22
C ARG A 17 7.73 4.31 2.34
N VAL A 18 8.31 3.83 3.44
CA VAL A 18 9.77 3.66 3.57
C VAL A 18 10.30 2.72 2.49
N VAL A 19 9.68 1.55 2.37
CA VAL A 19 10.08 0.55 1.36
C VAL A 19 9.86 1.08 -0.06
N ALA A 20 8.78 1.82 -0.33
CA ALA A 20 8.57 2.45 -1.63
C ALA A 20 9.69 3.44 -1.96
N CYS A 21 10.10 4.28 -1.01
CA CYS A 21 11.22 5.22 -1.18
C CYS A 21 12.51 4.49 -1.53
N TRP A 22 12.83 3.43 -0.77
CA TRP A 22 14.04 2.64 -0.97
C TRP A 22 14.04 1.96 -2.35
N LYS A 23 12.92 1.37 -2.76
CA LYS A 23 12.80 0.77 -4.10
C LYS A 23 12.99 1.81 -5.20
N CYS A 24 12.26 2.93 -5.12
CA CYS A 24 12.31 3.99 -6.12
C CYS A 24 11.70 5.28 -5.54
N PRO A 25 12.47 6.38 -5.40
CA PRO A 25 11.94 7.64 -4.90
C PRO A 25 10.77 8.20 -5.73
N ARG A 26 10.78 8.00 -7.05
CA ARG A 26 9.67 8.40 -7.94
C ARG A 26 8.38 7.62 -7.64
N TYR A 27 8.50 6.34 -7.29
CA TYR A 27 7.36 5.52 -6.92
C TYR A 27 6.72 6.00 -5.61
N LEU A 28 7.53 6.41 -4.62
CA LEU A 28 7.00 7.07 -3.42
C LEU A 28 6.27 8.37 -3.77
N TRP A 29 6.86 9.19 -4.64
CA TRP A 29 6.25 10.46 -5.06
C TRP A 29 4.86 10.24 -5.67
N TRP A 30 4.71 9.29 -6.59
CA TRP A 30 3.40 8.92 -7.14
C TRP A 30 2.42 8.48 -6.05
N LYS A 31 2.82 7.59 -5.13
CA LYS A 31 1.96 7.13 -4.04
C LYS A 31 1.46 8.23 -3.10
N VAL A 32 2.19 9.33 -2.96
CA VAL A 32 1.84 10.42 -2.04
C VAL A 32 1.06 11.53 -2.74
N PHE A 33 1.46 11.90 -3.95
CA PHE A 33 0.94 13.08 -4.64
C PHE A 33 0.01 12.77 -5.80
N LYS A 34 0.02 11.54 -6.33
CA LYS A 34 -0.83 11.09 -7.44
C LYS A 34 -1.27 9.63 -7.24
N PRO A 35 -2.10 9.34 -6.22
CA PRO A 35 -2.51 7.98 -5.91
C PRO A 35 -3.30 7.29 -7.04
N ASP A 36 -3.98 8.07 -7.89
CA ASP A 36 -4.78 7.56 -9.01
C ASP A 36 -3.99 7.42 -10.32
N ALA A 37 -2.66 7.55 -10.28
CA ALA A 37 -1.82 7.42 -11.46
C ALA A 37 -1.92 6.00 -12.05
N PRO A 38 -2.10 5.84 -13.38
CA PRO A 38 -2.24 4.53 -14.01
C PRO A 38 -1.02 3.63 -13.78
N GLU A 39 0.16 4.21 -13.60
CA GLU A 39 1.41 3.48 -13.29
C GLU A 39 1.39 2.81 -11.90
N LEU A 40 0.48 3.18 -11.02
CA LEU A 40 0.31 2.55 -9.71
C LEU A 40 -0.68 1.38 -9.73
N GLN A 41 -1.44 1.22 -10.81
CA GLN A 41 -2.45 0.17 -10.88
C GLN A 41 -1.77 -1.21 -10.99
N PRO A 42 -2.06 -2.12 -10.05
CA PRO A 42 -1.50 -3.47 -10.11
C PRO A 42 -2.02 -4.19 -11.35
N SER A 43 -1.17 -5.02 -11.95
CA SER A 43 -1.65 -5.96 -12.96
C SER A 43 -2.55 -7.02 -12.31
N VAL A 44 -3.35 -7.72 -13.12
CA VAL A 44 -4.18 -8.84 -12.64
C VAL A 44 -3.32 -9.91 -11.95
N ALA A 45 -2.14 -10.21 -12.50
CA ALA A 45 -1.21 -11.18 -11.93
C ALA A 45 -0.60 -10.69 -10.60
N ASP A 46 -0.33 -9.38 -10.46
CA ASP A 46 0.15 -8.82 -9.19
C ASP A 46 -0.91 -8.91 -8.10
N GLN A 47 -2.17 -8.62 -8.45
CA GLN A 47 -3.29 -8.72 -7.50
C GLN A 47 -3.52 -10.16 -7.06
N ASP A 48 -3.59 -11.11 -8.01
CA ASP A 48 -3.77 -12.54 -7.72
C ASP A 48 -2.70 -13.07 -6.75
N ARG A 49 -1.43 -12.68 -6.95
CA ARG A 49 -0.34 -13.09 -6.05
C ARG A 49 -0.48 -12.51 -4.64
N MET A 50 -0.98 -11.29 -4.50
CA MET A 50 -1.25 -10.67 -3.19
C MET A 50 -2.43 -11.36 -2.48
N ASP A 51 -3.46 -11.72 -3.23
CA ASP A 51 -4.64 -12.40 -2.71
C ASP A 51 -4.28 -13.82 -2.23
N GLN A 52 -3.48 -14.55 -3.01
CA GLN A 52 -2.93 -15.85 -2.61
C GLN A 52 -2.12 -15.74 -1.31
N GLY A 53 -1.25 -14.74 -1.19
CA GLY A 53 -0.49 -14.49 0.04
C GLY A 53 -1.39 -14.23 1.25
N THR A 54 -2.48 -13.49 1.05
CA THR A 54 -3.48 -13.22 2.09
C THR A 54 -4.18 -14.51 2.53
N ALA A 55 -4.63 -15.33 1.58
CA ALA A 55 -5.28 -16.61 1.86
C ALA A 55 -4.35 -17.56 2.65
N VAL A 56 -3.06 -17.62 2.30
CA VAL A 56 -2.06 -18.40 3.05
C VAL A 56 -1.89 -17.85 4.47
N GLY A 57 -1.84 -16.53 4.63
CA GLY A 57 -1.76 -15.88 5.94
C GLY A 57 -2.93 -16.25 6.85
N GLU A 58 -4.16 -16.20 6.32
CA GLU A 58 -5.36 -16.58 7.07
C GLU A 58 -5.35 -18.05 7.49
N LEU A 59 -4.94 -18.95 6.59
CA LEU A 59 -4.81 -20.38 6.91
C LEU A 59 -3.75 -20.61 7.99
N ALA A 60 -2.61 -19.92 7.92
CA ALA A 60 -1.57 -20.00 8.93
C ALA A 60 -2.07 -19.53 10.30
N THR A 61 -2.76 -18.37 10.38
CA THR A 61 -3.33 -17.86 11.63
C THR A 61 -4.34 -18.83 12.24
N LYS A 62 -5.21 -19.45 11.43
CA LYS A 62 -6.16 -20.47 11.89
C LYS A 62 -5.45 -21.73 12.40
N ARG A 63 -4.39 -22.16 11.71
CA ARG A 63 -3.64 -23.38 12.04
C ARG A 63 -2.76 -23.25 13.28
N PHE A 64 -2.31 -22.03 13.59
CA PHE A 64 -1.40 -21.72 14.70
C PHE A 64 -1.99 -20.66 15.63
N PRO A 65 -3.05 -21.00 16.41
CA PRO A 65 -3.64 -20.08 17.37
C PRO A 65 -2.61 -19.74 18.47
N GLY A 66 -2.22 -18.47 18.57
CA GLY A 66 -1.15 -18.00 19.46
C GLY A 66 0.15 -17.58 18.75
N GLY A 67 0.21 -17.70 17.42
CA GLY A 67 1.27 -17.05 16.63
C GLY A 67 1.24 -15.54 16.84
N VAL A 68 2.37 -14.95 17.25
CA VAL A 68 2.52 -13.51 17.40
C VAL A 68 2.84 -12.91 16.02
N LEU A 69 2.02 -11.96 15.56
CA LEU A 69 2.25 -11.18 14.34
C LEU A 69 3.32 -10.12 14.54
#